data_AF-R6I4C4-F1
#
_entry.id   AF-R6I4C4-F1
#
_cell.length_a   1.000
_cell.length_b   1.000
_cell.length_c   1.000
_cell.angle_alpha   90.00
_cell.angle_beta   90.00
_cell.angle_gamma   90.00
#
_symmetry.space_group_name_H-M   'P 1'
#
loop_
_entity.id
_entity.type
_entity.pdbx_description
1 polymer ?
#
loop_
_entity_poly.entity_id
_entity_poly.type
_entity_poly.pdbx_seq_one_letter_code
_entity_poly.pdbx_strand_id
1 'polypeptide(L)'
;MVENAIVERNDEISYLYEEKSDEIKLGGCGVAVVALTEYMDAFGSDKYKDLAVKLGNGILTMLDQDSGEYYHVLDGEFIKKEQFRTVYYDGEATFALCRLYSLTSDEKWLNAAKSAVEHFISADYVQYKDHWVAYSMNEIAKYVDDERYYTFALRNAQENLDTIYNRDTTYHTYFELLMSTFEIYDRMIERGIHVDYLDNGFDLEYFLRTIYKRADHMLCGYFYPEYAMYMANPNSILDTFMVRHDGYRVRIDDVQHNVGGYYLYYMNYDKLVDYGMLEYRDKA
;
A
#
# COMPACT_ATOMS: atom_id res chain seq x y z
N MET A 1 5.00 -20.42 12.55
CA MET A 1 3.76 -20.18 11.80
C MET A 1 4.02 -19.79 10.35
N VAL A 2 4.92 -18.84 10.06
CA VAL A 2 5.25 -18.47 8.66
C VAL A 2 5.84 -19.64 7.87
N GLU A 3 6.75 -20.41 8.48
CA GLU A 3 7.50 -21.50 7.81
C GLU A 3 6.64 -22.56 7.12
N ASN A 4 5.42 -22.82 7.60
CA ASN A 4 4.58 -23.89 7.05
C ASN A 4 4.03 -23.60 5.65
N ALA A 5 4.04 -22.34 5.22
CA ALA A 5 3.58 -21.91 3.90
C ALA A 5 4.72 -21.47 2.98
N ILE A 6 5.98 -21.64 3.41
CA ILE A 6 7.15 -21.28 2.61
C ILE A 6 7.67 -22.52 1.90
N VAL A 7 7.90 -22.41 0.59
CA VAL A 7 8.57 -23.47 -0.18
C VAL A 7 9.87 -22.91 -0.73
N GLU A 8 10.93 -23.70 -0.64
CA GLU A 8 12.23 -23.36 -1.19
C GLU A 8 12.38 -24.00 -2.57
N ARG A 9 12.67 -23.17 -3.58
CA ARG A 9 13.06 -23.66 -4.90
C ARG A 9 14.53 -24.06 -4.93
N ASN A 10 15.36 -23.32 -4.19
CA ASN A 10 16.77 -23.60 -3.92
C ASN A 10 17.22 -22.79 -2.68
N ASP A 11 18.51 -22.82 -2.35
CA ASP A 11 19.09 -22.16 -1.18
C ASP A 11 18.84 -20.64 -1.13
N GLU A 12 18.62 -19.99 -2.29
CA GLU A 12 18.51 -18.54 -2.42
C GLU A 12 17.08 -18.05 -2.71
N ILE A 13 16.17 -18.94 -3.10
CA ILE A 13 14.84 -18.58 -3.64
C ILE A 13 13.75 -19.33 -2.88
N SER A 14 12.84 -18.57 -2.29
CA SER A 14 11.65 -19.08 -1.63
C SER A 14 10.38 -18.39 -2.13
N TYR A 15 9.23 -19.02 -1.92
CA TYR A 15 7.91 -18.46 -2.23
C TYR A 15 6.93 -18.72 -1.10
N LEU A 16 5.92 -17.87 -1.01
CA LEU A 16 4.70 -18.19 -0.28
C LEU A 16 3.81 -19.07 -1.14
N TYR A 17 3.48 -20.25 -0.64
CA TYR A 17 2.67 -21.26 -1.33
C TYR A 17 1.32 -21.45 -0.66
N GLU A 18 0.29 -21.48 -1.49
CA GLU A 18 -1.09 -21.78 -1.08
C GLU A 18 -1.44 -23.22 -1.45
N GLU A 19 -1.30 -24.13 -0.48
CA GLU A 19 -1.52 -25.56 -0.62
C GLU A 19 -2.91 -25.91 -1.19
N LYS A 20 -3.95 -25.16 -0.82
CA LYS A 20 -5.34 -25.45 -1.24
C LYS A 20 -5.56 -25.29 -2.74
N SER A 21 -4.89 -24.33 -3.36
CA SER A 21 -5.03 -24.04 -4.80
C SER A 21 -3.87 -24.57 -5.63
N ASP A 22 -2.83 -25.10 -4.97
CA ASP A 22 -1.56 -25.46 -5.59
C ASP A 22 -0.97 -24.29 -6.38
N GLU A 23 -0.84 -23.13 -5.72
CA GLU A 23 -0.41 -21.88 -6.35
C GLU A 23 0.60 -21.11 -5.51
N ILE A 24 1.54 -20.48 -6.21
CA ILE A 24 2.38 -19.41 -5.72
C ILE A 24 1.90 -18.13 -6.38
N LYS A 25 1.40 -17.20 -5.56
CA LYS A 25 0.86 -15.92 -6.02
C LYS A 25 1.87 -14.82 -5.75
N LEU A 26 2.12 -13.99 -6.76
CA LEU A 26 3.02 -12.83 -6.67
C LEU A 26 2.64 -11.94 -5.48
N GLY A 27 1.37 -11.54 -5.41
CA GLY A 27 0.86 -10.71 -4.33
C GLY A 27 1.04 -11.31 -2.94
N GLY A 28 0.83 -12.63 -2.82
CA GLY A 28 1.09 -13.35 -1.57
C GLY A 28 2.55 -13.29 -1.14
N CYS A 29 3.49 -13.43 -2.08
CA CYS A 29 4.92 -13.26 -1.81
C CYS A 29 5.25 -11.81 -1.43
N GLY A 30 4.68 -10.82 -2.12
CA GLY A 30 4.84 -9.40 -1.83
C GLY A 30 4.37 -9.05 -0.41
N VAL A 31 3.12 -9.38 -0.07
CA VAL A 31 2.55 -9.14 1.26
C VAL A 31 3.31 -9.89 2.36
N ALA A 32 3.82 -11.10 2.10
CA ALA A 32 4.67 -11.81 3.05
C ALA A 32 5.97 -11.04 3.35
N VAL A 33 6.67 -10.54 2.32
CA VAL A 33 7.86 -9.71 2.51
C VAL A 33 7.51 -8.45 3.30
N VAL A 34 6.44 -7.74 2.94
CA VAL A 34 5.98 -6.54 3.65
C VAL A 34 5.77 -6.85 5.12
N ALA A 35 4.98 -7.88 5.45
CA ALA A 35 4.70 -8.27 6.83
C ALA A 35 5.98 -8.59 7.64
N LEU A 36 6.95 -9.27 7.03
CA LEU A 36 8.23 -9.57 7.68
C LEU A 36 9.06 -8.29 7.90
N THR A 37 9.11 -7.39 6.93
CA THR A 37 9.83 -6.11 7.05
C THR A 37 9.19 -5.19 8.10
N GLU A 38 7.86 -5.07 8.12
CA GLU A 38 7.13 -4.30 9.14
C GLU A 38 7.35 -4.86 10.54
N TYR A 39 7.34 -6.18 10.69
CA TYR A 39 7.66 -6.82 11.97
C TYR A 39 9.08 -6.46 12.43
N MET A 40 10.05 -6.55 11.54
CA MET A 40 11.45 -6.26 11.84
C MET A 40 11.65 -4.80 12.26
N ASP A 41 11.01 -3.85 11.57
CA ASP A 41 11.04 -2.43 11.92
C ASP A 41 10.36 -2.15 13.26
N ALA A 42 9.15 -2.70 13.48
CA ALA A 42 8.38 -2.47 14.70
C ALA A 42 9.05 -3.03 15.97
N PHE A 43 9.76 -4.14 15.85
CA PHE A 43 10.41 -4.81 16.99
C PHE A 43 11.93 -4.61 17.03
N GLY A 44 12.52 -3.86 16.10
CA GLY A 44 13.97 -3.65 16.01
C GLY A 44 14.74 -4.96 15.90
N SER A 45 14.29 -5.87 15.03
CA SER A 45 14.82 -7.22 14.87
C SER A 45 15.24 -7.49 13.42
N ASP A 46 16.22 -8.36 13.20
CA ASP A 46 16.63 -8.87 11.89
C ASP A 46 16.27 -10.35 11.68
N LYS A 47 15.46 -10.92 12.60
CA LYS A 47 15.18 -12.36 12.70
C LYS A 47 14.74 -13.00 11.37
N TYR A 48 14.03 -12.26 10.53
CA TYR A 48 13.45 -12.75 9.28
C TYR A 48 14.15 -12.21 8.04
N LYS A 49 15.30 -11.55 8.19
CA LYS A 49 16.02 -10.92 7.07
C LYS A 49 16.34 -11.90 5.95
N ASP A 50 16.91 -13.05 6.29
CA ASP A 50 17.28 -14.08 5.31
C ASP A 50 16.05 -14.60 4.55
N LEU A 51 14.95 -14.87 5.28
CA LEU A 51 13.70 -15.30 4.65
C LEU A 51 13.10 -14.23 3.73
N ALA A 52 13.09 -12.96 4.16
CA ALA A 52 12.60 -11.85 3.35
C ALA A 52 13.43 -11.70 2.06
N VAL A 53 14.76 -11.86 2.14
CA VAL A 53 15.64 -11.87 0.97
C VAL A 53 15.31 -13.03 0.02
N LYS A 54 15.11 -14.25 0.54
CA LYS A 54 14.76 -15.41 -0.30
C LYS A 54 13.40 -15.24 -1.00
N LEU A 55 12.42 -14.69 -0.30
CA LEU A 55 11.11 -14.35 -0.88
C LEU A 55 11.22 -13.25 -1.93
N GLY A 56 12.02 -12.22 -1.67
CA GLY A 56 12.35 -11.16 -2.63
C GLY A 56 12.99 -11.72 -3.90
N ASN A 57 13.94 -12.64 -3.77
CA ASN A 57 14.53 -13.32 -4.92
C ASN A 57 13.47 -14.11 -5.71
N GLY A 58 12.48 -14.70 -5.03
CA GLY A 58 11.31 -15.30 -5.66
C GLY A 58 10.51 -14.30 -6.50
N ILE A 59 10.19 -13.13 -5.94
CA ILE A 59 9.53 -12.02 -6.66
C ILE A 59 10.32 -11.63 -7.91
N LEU A 60 11.65 -11.51 -7.83
CA LEU A 60 12.49 -11.18 -8.98
C LEU A 60 12.40 -12.21 -10.10
N THR A 61 12.19 -13.50 -9.81
CA THR A 61 11.99 -14.50 -10.88
C THR A 61 10.67 -14.33 -11.63
N MET A 62 9.73 -13.59 -11.04
CA MET A 62 8.41 -13.31 -11.59
C MET A 62 8.35 -11.93 -12.26
N LEU A 63 9.41 -11.12 -12.16
CA LEU A 63 9.54 -9.82 -12.85
C LEU A 63 10.30 -10.00 -14.18
N ASP A 64 9.76 -9.48 -15.26
CA ASP A 64 10.52 -9.21 -16.47
C ASP A 64 11.22 -7.85 -16.31
N GLN A 65 12.55 -7.89 -16.11
CA GLN A 65 13.32 -6.69 -15.81
C GLN A 65 13.37 -5.69 -16.98
N ASP A 66 13.22 -6.16 -18.23
CA ASP A 66 13.32 -5.31 -19.42
C ASP A 66 12.00 -4.55 -19.67
N SER A 67 10.85 -5.20 -19.46
CA SER A 67 9.53 -4.56 -19.63
C SER A 67 8.98 -3.93 -18.35
N GLY A 68 9.43 -4.37 -17.18
CA GLY A 68 8.87 -3.99 -15.88
C GLY A 68 7.57 -4.71 -15.53
N GLU A 69 7.14 -5.67 -16.35
CA GLU A 69 5.91 -6.43 -16.15
C GLU A 69 6.13 -7.64 -15.24
N TYR A 70 5.11 -7.97 -14.46
CA TYR A 70 5.13 -9.17 -13.63
C TYR A 70 4.37 -10.35 -14.24
N TYR A 71 4.76 -11.54 -13.81
CA TYR A 71 4.02 -12.78 -13.94
C TYR A 71 3.31 -13.07 -12.61
N HIS A 72 2.02 -13.39 -12.61
CA HIS A 72 1.24 -13.33 -11.38
C HIS A 72 1.20 -14.65 -10.60
N VAL A 73 1.24 -15.81 -11.27
CA VAL A 73 0.91 -17.08 -10.60
C VAL A 73 1.73 -18.25 -11.13
N LEU A 74 2.57 -18.84 -10.29
CA LEU A 74 3.19 -20.13 -10.56
C LEU A 74 2.35 -21.27 -9.96
N ASP A 75 2.46 -22.48 -10.50
CA ASP A 75 1.97 -23.68 -9.81
C ASP A 75 2.96 -24.19 -8.74
N GLY A 76 2.62 -25.28 -8.05
CA GLY A 76 3.49 -25.88 -7.03
C GLY A 76 4.81 -26.46 -7.56
N GLU A 77 4.97 -26.61 -8.87
CA GLU A 77 6.22 -27.03 -9.53
C GLU A 77 7.03 -25.82 -10.03
N PHE A 78 6.64 -24.59 -9.65
CA PHE A 78 7.25 -23.33 -10.06
C PHE A 78 7.09 -23.02 -11.55
N ILE A 79 6.13 -23.64 -12.22
CA ILE A 79 5.85 -23.43 -13.64
C ILE A 79 4.84 -22.28 -13.77
N LYS A 80 5.06 -21.47 -14.80
CA LYS A 80 4.19 -20.36 -15.18
C LYS A 80 2.75 -20.87 -15.44
N LYS A 81 1.80 -20.53 -14.57
CA LYS A 81 0.39 -20.93 -14.64
C LYS A 81 -0.54 -19.81 -15.16
N GLU A 82 -0.45 -18.61 -14.61
CA GLU A 82 -1.28 -17.45 -15.06
C GLU A 82 -0.46 -16.16 -15.13
N GLN A 83 -0.45 -15.52 -16.31
CA GLN A 83 0.29 -14.28 -16.55
C GLN A 83 -0.23 -13.13 -15.71
N PHE A 84 -1.54 -12.91 -15.69
CA PHE A 84 -2.17 -11.76 -15.05
C PHE A 84 -3.44 -12.20 -14.33
N ARG A 85 -3.57 -11.81 -13.05
CA ARG A 85 -4.75 -12.12 -12.23
C ARG A 85 -5.46 -10.89 -11.68
N THR A 86 -4.69 -9.94 -11.17
CA THR A 86 -5.18 -8.68 -10.62
C THR A 86 -4.03 -7.70 -10.54
N VAL A 87 -4.31 -6.43 -10.80
CA VAL A 87 -3.32 -5.34 -10.76
C VAL A 87 -2.68 -5.14 -9.38
N TYR A 88 -3.38 -5.55 -8.30
CA TYR A 88 -2.86 -5.40 -6.93
C TYR A 88 -1.54 -6.12 -6.72
N TYR A 89 -1.30 -7.23 -7.43
CA TYR A 89 -0.09 -8.03 -7.23
C TYR A 89 1.17 -7.26 -7.61
N ASP A 90 1.09 -6.44 -8.64
CA ASP A 90 2.20 -5.62 -9.12
C ASP A 90 2.57 -4.57 -8.07
N GLY A 91 1.57 -3.91 -7.47
CA GLY A 91 1.76 -2.97 -6.38
C GLY A 91 2.30 -3.64 -5.11
N GLU A 92 1.75 -4.78 -4.71
CA GLU A 92 2.23 -5.54 -3.55
C GLU A 92 3.68 -5.98 -3.71
N ALA A 93 4.06 -6.48 -4.89
CA ALA A 93 5.43 -6.90 -5.19
C ALA A 93 6.39 -5.72 -5.28
N THR A 94 6.00 -4.61 -5.91
CA THR A 94 6.85 -3.42 -6.06
C THR A 94 7.09 -2.75 -4.71
N PHE A 95 6.06 -2.68 -3.86
CA PHE A 95 6.19 -2.22 -2.48
C PHE A 95 7.16 -3.10 -1.69
N ALA A 96 7.04 -4.44 -1.79
CA ALA A 96 7.96 -5.38 -1.16
C ALA A 96 9.42 -5.18 -1.60
N LEU A 97 9.67 -4.97 -2.91
CA LEU A 97 11.01 -4.69 -3.43
C LEU A 97 11.59 -3.39 -2.84
N CYS A 98 10.77 -2.33 -2.71
CA CYS A 98 11.22 -1.11 -2.06
C CYS A 98 11.58 -1.33 -0.58
N ARG A 99 10.77 -2.07 0.17
CA ARG A 99 11.05 -2.40 1.58
C ARG A 99 12.32 -3.24 1.73
N LEU A 100 12.59 -4.16 0.79
CA LEU A 100 13.85 -4.91 0.75
C LEU A 100 15.07 -4.03 0.49
N TYR A 101 14.94 -3.00 -0.35
CA TYR A 101 16.00 -2.01 -0.51
C TYR A 101 16.26 -1.28 0.81
N SER A 102 15.21 -0.82 1.51
CA SER A 102 15.34 -0.19 2.83
C SER A 102 16.06 -1.08 3.85
N LEU A 103 15.76 -2.39 3.84
CA LEU A 103 16.33 -3.37 4.77
C LEU A 103 17.80 -3.75 4.47
N THR A 104 18.18 -3.79 3.19
CA THR A 104 19.43 -4.42 2.74
C THR A 104 20.41 -3.47 2.06
N SER A 105 19.92 -2.36 1.53
CA SER A 105 20.65 -1.45 0.64
C SER A 105 21.24 -2.12 -0.62
N ASP A 106 20.73 -3.29 -1.02
CA ASP A 106 21.14 -3.96 -2.25
C ASP A 106 20.39 -3.38 -3.45
N GLU A 107 21.14 -2.75 -4.36
CA GLU A 107 20.62 -2.03 -5.53
C GLU A 107 19.75 -2.90 -6.46
N LYS A 108 19.87 -4.23 -6.43
CA LYS A 108 19.02 -5.08 -7.26
C LYS A 108 17.52 -4.88 -6.97
N TRP A 109 17.17 -4.60 -5.72
CA TRP A 109 15.78 -4.37 -5.32
C TRP A 109 15.26 -3.04 -5.84
N LEU A 110 16.05 -1.98 -5.69
CA LEU A 110 15.67 -0.65 -6.17
C LEU A 110 15.59 -0.62 -7.70
N ASN A 111 16.51 -1.29 -8.40
CA ASN A 111 16.48 -1.38 -9.87
C ASN A 111 15.27 -2.17 -10.38
N ALA A 112 14.88 -3.24 -9.69
CA ALA A 112 13.67 -3.99 -9.99
C ALA A 112 12.41 -3.13 -9.76
N ALA A 113 12.32 -2.46 -8.62
CA ALA A 113 11.20 -1.56 -8.31
C ALA A 113 11.08 -0.41 -9.32
N LYS A 114 12.20 0.19 -9.74
CA LYS A 114 12.22 1.22 -10.80
C LYS A 114 11.65 0.69 -12.11
N SER A 115 12.06 -0.51 -12.54
CA SER A 115 11.53 -1.11 -13.78
C SER A 115 10.01 -1.27 -13.73
N ALA A 116 9.49 -1.78 -12.61
CA ALA A 116 8.04 -1.88 -12.40
C ALA A 116 7.34 -0.51 -12.39
N VAL A 117 7.92 0.51 -11.76
CA VAL A 117 7.34 1.87 -11.76
C VAL A 117 7.35 2.51 -13.15
N GLU A 118 8.38 2.30 -13.97
CA GLU A 118 8.36 2.73 -15.37
C GLU A 118 7.23 2.05 -16.14
N HIS A 119 6.96 0.77 -15.87
CA HIS A 119 5.79 0.09 -16.43
C HIS A 119 4.48 0.72 -15.93
N PHE A 120 4.32 0.99 -14.64
CA PHE A 120 3.12 1.64 -14.08
C PHE A 120 2.79 2.97 -14.76
N ILE A 121 3.83 3.78 -15.00
CA ILE A 121 3.69 5.08 -15.64
C ILE A 121 3.32 4.89 -17.12
N SER A 122 4.03 4.04 -17.85
CA SER A 122 3.79 3.84 -19.29
C SER A 122 2.46 3.16 -19.62
N ALA A 123 1.96 2.30 -18.74
CA ALA A 123 0.68 1.62 -18.84
C ALA A 123 -0.48 2.39 -18.16
N ASP A 124 -0.22 3.60 -17.66
CA ASP A 124 -1.19 4.49 -16.99
C ASP A 124 -1.96 3.81 -15.86
N TYR A 125 -1.24 3.30 -14.86
CA TYR A 125 -1.83 2.61 -13.71
C TYR A 125 -2.73 3.50 -12.83
N VAL A 126 -2.69 4.82 -13.03
CA VAL A 126 -3.62 5.78 -12.41
C VAL A 126 -5.08 5.37 -12.66
N GLN A 127 -5.38 4.75 -13.80
CA GLN A 127 -6.72 4.27 -14.14
C GLN A 127 -7.29 3.25 -13.13
N TYR A 128 -6.42 2.52 -12.43
CA TYR A 128 -6.81 1.49 -11.46
C TYR A 128 -7.10 2.04 -10.07
N LYS A 129 -6.63 3.27 -9.78
CA LYS A 129 -6.91 3.98 -8.52
C LYS A 129 -6.52 3.16 -7.29
N ASP A 130 -5.38 2.48 -7.40
CA ASP A 130 -4.94 1.45 -6.46
C ASP A 130 -4.06 2.03 -5.35
N HIS A 131 -4.38 1.64 -4.12
CA HIS A 131 -3.61 1.94 -2.92
C HIS A 131 -2.25 1.21 -2.85
N TRP A 132 -2.11 0.00 -3.40
CA TRP A 132 -0.80 -0.68 -3.41
C TRP A 132 0.23 0.03 -4.29
N VAL A 133 -0.24 0.61 -5.41
CA VAL A 133 0.56 1.53 -6.21
C VAL A 133 0.95 2.77 -5.39
N ALA A 134 0.03 3.33 -4.60
CA ALA A 134 0.36 4.47 -3.72
C ALA A 134 1.45 4.13 -2.69
N TYR A 135 1.42 2.94 -2.07
CA TYR A 135 2.49 2.48 -1.17
C TYR A 135 3.82 2.31 -1.88
N SER A 136 3.81 1.68 -3.06
CA SER A 136 4.99 1.50 -3.89
C SER A 136 5.64 2.84 -4.22
N MET A 137 4.83 3.80 -4.66
CA MET A 137 5.29 5.16 -4.97
C MET A 137 5.80 5.89 -3.74
N ASN A 138 5.17 5.68 -2.57
CA ASN A 138 5.62 6.32 -1.34
C ASN A 138 6.99 5.82 -0.89
N GLU A 139 7.25 4.51 -0.98
CA GLU A 139 8.57 3.96 -0.64
C GLU A 139 9.64 4.35 -1.66
N ILE A 140 9.38 4.23 -2.96
CA ILE A 140 10.41 4.50 -3.98
C ILE A 140 10.83 5.97 -3.99
N ALA A 141 9.89 6.90 -3.72
CA ALA A 141 10.16 8.33 -3.63
C ALA A 141 11.07 8.72 -2.45
N LYS A 142 11.34 7.80 -1.50
CA LYS A 142 12.38 8.01 -0.49
C LYS A 142 13.79 8.02 -1.10
N TYR A 143 13.98 7.32 -2.22
CA TYR A 143 15.27 7.03 -2.82
C TYR A 143 15.45 7.61 -4.23
N VAL A 144 14.36 7.92 -4.93
CA VAL A 144 14.38 8.37 -6.32
C VAL A 144 13.66 9.71 -6.44
N ASP A 145 14.42 10.73 -6.83
CA ASP A 145 13.89 12.06 -7.14
C ASP A 145 13.67 12.16 -8.67
N ASP A 146 12.53 11.65 -9.15
CA ASP A 146 12.11 11.76 -10.56
C ASP A 146 10.74 12.46 -10.64
N GLU A 147 10.67 13.57 -11.38
CA GLU A 147 9.46 14.39 -11.52
C GLU A 147 8.26 13.60 -12.08
N ARG A 148 8.51 12.59 -12.92
CA ARG A 148 7.47 11.71 -13.48
C ARG A 148 6.84 10.86 -12.38
N TYR A 149 7.62 10.45 -11.39
CA TYR A 149 7.16 9.59 -10.29
C TYR A 149 6.26 10.38 -9.35
N TYR A 150 6.67 11.60 -8.98
CA TYR A 150 5.83 12.50 -8.19
C TYR A 150 4.53 12.85 -8.92
N THR A 151 4.61 13.20 -10.21
CA THR A 151 3.41 13.49 -11.01
C THR A 151 2.46 12.30 -11.06
N PHE A 152 2.97 11.10 -11.31
CA PHE A 152 2.17 9.88 -11.33
C PHE A 152 1.51 9.59 -9.97
N ALA A 153 2.26 9.71 -8.86
CA ALA A 153 1.75 9.49 -7.52
C ALA A 153 0.63 10.48 -7.14
N LEU A 154 0.81 11.76 -7.44
CA LEU A 154 -0.20 12.78 -7.19
C LEU A 154 -1.46 12.56 -8.04
N ARG A 155 -1.30 12.17 -9.32
CA ARG A 155 -2.42 11.81 -10.20
C ARG A 155 -3.23 10.64 -9.67
N ASN A 156 -2.59 9.60 -9.12
CA ASN A 156 -3.26 8.41 -8.57
C ASN A 156 -4.31 8.78 -7.49
N ALA A 157 -4.05 9.80 -6.68
CA ALA A 157 -5.04 10.33 -5.74
C ALA A 157 -6.00 11.33 -6.39
N GLN A 158 -5.46 12.31 -7.12
CA GLN A 158 -6.23 13.43 -7.64
C GLN A 158 -7.34 12.99 -8.59
N GLU A 159 -7.08 12.02 -9.48
CA GLU A 159 -8.08 11.50 -10.43
C GLU A 159 -9.16 10.63 -9.75
N ASN A 160 -8.93 10.21 -8.49
CA ASN A 160 -9.91 9.49 -7.69
C ASN A 160 -10.60 10.36 -6.64
N LEU A 161 -10.15 11.61 -6.47
CA LEU A 161 -10.45 12.41 -5.29
C LEU A 161 -11.95 12.66 -5.10
N ASP A 162 -12.67 12.93 -6.19
CA ASP A 162 -14.12 13.15 -6.13
C ASP A 162 -14.89 11.90 -5.70
N THR A 163 -14.49 10.72 -6.21
CA THR A 163 -15.08 9.44 -5.81
C THR A 163 -14.81 9.14 -4.35
N ILE A 164 -13.61 9.44 -3.86
CA ILE A 164 -13.26 9.26 -2.44
C ILE A 164 -14.07 10.22 -1.58
N TYR A 165 -14.10 11.51 -1.94
CA TYR A 165 -14.79 12.56 -1.19
C TYR A 165 -16.29 12.29 -1.06
N ASN A 166 -16.93 11.84 -2.14
CA ASN A 166 -18.37 11.59 -2.18
C ASN A 166 -18.77 10.16 -1.77
N ARG A 167 -17.84 9.33 -1.30
CA ARG A 167 -18.16 7.95 -0.89
C ARG A 167 -18.99 7.93 0.40
N ASP A 168 -20.23 7.48 0.29
CA ASP A 168 -21.16 7.39 1.44
C ASP A 168 -20.77 6.34 2.49
N THR A 169 -20.02 5.30 2.11
CA THR A 169 -19.60 4.23 3.01
C THR A 169 -18.20 4.46 3.59
N THR A 170 -17.88 3.77 4.66
CA THR A 170 -16.46 3.54 5.00
C THR A 170 -15.81 2.71 3.90
N TYR A 171 -14.56 3.03 3.59
CA TYR A 171 -13.76 2.32 2.58
C TYR A 171 -12.30 2.43 3.01
N HIS A 172 -11.77 1.32 3.51
CA HIS A 172 -10.56 1.30 4.34
C HIS A 172 -9.30 1.67 3.55
N THR A 173 -9.20 1.27 2.28
CA THR A 173 -8.00 1.55 1.46
C THR A 173 -7.90 3.01 1.01
N TYR A 174 -9.02 3.75 0.92
CA TYR A 174 -8.98 5.14 0.44
C TYR A 174 -8.22 6.04 1.40
N PHE A 175 -8.31 5.81 2.70
CA PHE A 175 -7.67 6.70 3.65
C PHE A 175 -6.15 6.54 3.62
N GLU A 176 -5.65 5.30 3.54
CA GLU A 176 -4.22 5.05 3.39
C GLU A 176 -3.67 5.50 2.04
N LEU A 177 -4.45 5.40 0.95
CA LEU A 177 -4.06 5.98 -0.35
C LEU A 177 -3.82 7.49 -0.22
N LEU A 178 -4.76 8.21 0.39
CA LEU A 178 -4.62 9.64 0.62
C LEU A 178 -3.41 9.96 1.50
N MET A 179 -3.23 9.23 2.61
CA MET A 179 -2.10 9.48 3.52
C MET A 179 -0.74 9.14 2.91
N SER A 180 -0.65 8.07 2.13
CA SER A 180 0.58 7.73 1.38
C SER A 180 0.91 8.78 0.34
N THR A 181 -0.11 9.33 -0.32
CA THR A 181 0.06 10.45 -1.26
C THR A 181 0.51 11.73 -0.53
N PHE A 182 -0.03 11.99 0.66
CA PHE A 182 0.37 13.13 1.47
C PHE A 182 1.86 13.05 1.86
N GLU A 183 2.37 11.90 2.28
CA GLU A 183 3.80 11.75 2.59
C GLU A 183 4.70 11.96 1.38
N ILE A 184 4.25 11.58 0.17
CA ILE A 184 4.96 11.88 -1.07
C ILE A 184 4.96 13.38 -1.34
N TYR A 185 3.80 14.03 -1.23
CA TYR A 185 3.65 15.47 -1.41
C TYR A 185 4.56 16.23 -0.43
N ASP A 186 4.49 15.91 0.85
CA ASP A 186 5.29 16.54 1.90
C ASP A 186 6.79 16.36 1.65
N ARG A 187 7.24 15.14 1.34
CA ARG A 187 8.65 14.85 1.01
C ARG A 187 9.14 15.66 -0.17
N MET A 188 8.31 15.81 -1.20
CA MET A 188 8.63 16.61 -2.39
C MET A 188 8.83 18.09 -2.01
N ILE A 189 7.93 18.65 -1.19
CA ILE A 189 8.03 20.03 -0.69
C ILE A 189 9.25 20.22 0.21
N GLU A 190 9.50 19.32 1.17
CA GLU A 190 10.66 19.37 2.07
C GLU A 190 12.00 19.35 1.30
N ARG A 191 12.05 18.63 0.17
CA ARG A 191 13.22 18.56 -0.72
C ARG A 191 13.31 19.72 -1.71
N GLY A 192 12.33 20.62 -1.77
CA GLY A 192 12.28 21.72 -2.73
C GLY A 192 12.11 21.26 -4.18
N ILE A 193 11.50 20.10 -4.39
CA ILE A 193 11.19 19.56 -5.72
C ILE A 193 9.87 20.18 -6.18
N HIS A 194 9.84 20.67 -7.41
CA HIS A 194 8.64 21.19 -8.06
C HIS A 194 8.32 20.34 -9.28
N VAL A 195 7.03 20.10 -9.52
CA VAL A 195 6.53 19.43 -10.72
C VAL A 195 5.39 20.25 -11.31
N ASP A 196 5.32 20.35 -12.64
CA ASP A 196 4.31 21.13 -13.36
C ASP A 196 2.86 20.77 -12.98
N TYR A 197 2.64 19.53 -12.53
CA TYR A 197 1.33 19.06 -12.10
C TYR A 197 0.80 19.78 -10.85
N LEU A 198 1.68 20.31 -9.99
CA LEU A 198 1.25 21.11 -8.83
C LEU A 198 0.51 22.38 -9.25
N ASP A 199 0.96 23.02 -10.32
CA ASP A 199 0.41 24.31 -10.73
C ASP A 199 -0.88 24.15 -11.56
N ASN A 200 -1.02 23.03 -12.27
CA ASN A 200 -2.02 22.87 -13.31
C ASN A 200 -2.99 21.70 -13.12
N GLY A 201 -2.74 20.82 -12.14
CA GLY A 201 -3.49 19.57 -12.02
C GLY A 201 -3.81 19.14 -10.59
N PHE A 202 -3.02 19.56 -9.60
CA PHE A 202 -3.19 19.14 -8.21
C PHE A 202 -3.93 20.19 -7.37
N ASP A 203 -5.13 19.84 -6.91
CA ASP A 203 -5.92 20.70 -6.03
C ASP A 203 -5.60 20.36 -4.56
N LEU A 204 -4.58 21.01 -4.01
CA LEU A 204 -4.15 20.79 -2.62
C LEU A 204 -5.28 21.07 -1.62
N GLU A 205 -6.06 22.13 -1.82
CA GLU A 205 -7.18 22.47 -0.93
C GLU A 205 -8.20 21.33 -0.91
N TYR A 206 -8.62 20.84 -2.09
CA TYR A 206 -9.57 19.75 -2.16
C TYR A 206 -8.99 18.44 -1.62
N PHE A 207 -7.69 18.18 -1.83
CA PHE A 207 -7.00 17.01 -1.33
C PHE A 207 -7.00 16.97 0.20
N LEU A 208 -6.57 18.06 0.86
CA LEU A 208 -6.55 18.16 2.32
C LEU A 208 -7.95 18.12 2.93
N ARG A 209 -8.93 18.80 2.29
CA ARG A 209 -10.34 18.72 2.71
C ARG A 209 -10.87 17.28 2.62
N THR A 210 -10.45 16.54 1.60
CA THR A 210 -10.84 15.13 1.44
C THR A 210 -10.20 14.25 2.50
N ILE A 211 -8.92 14.44 2.83
CA ILE A 211 -8.26 13.76 3.96
C ILE A 211 -9.07 13.97 5.25
N TYR A 212 -9.39 15.22 5.59
CA TYR A 212 -10.14 15.52 6.81
C TYR A 212 -11.52 14.85 6.80
N LYS A 213 -12.29 15.01 5.70
CA LYS A 213 -13.63 14.41 5.59
C LYS A 213 -13.58 12.90 5.72
N ARG A 214 -12.59 12.24 5.11
CA ARG A 214 -12.43 10.79 5.21
C ARG A 214 -12.03 10.38 6.62
N ALA A 215 -11.11 11.08 7.27
CA ALA A 215 -10.73 10.81 8.65
C ALA A 215 -11.95 10.82 9.58
N ASP A 216 -12.85 11.79 9.43
CA ASP A 216 -14.09 11.82 10.22
C ASP A 216 -15.08 10.71 9.80
N HIS A 217 -15.34 10.56 8.50
CA HIS A 217 -16.33 9.61 8.00
C HIS A 217 -15.97 8.15 8.30
N MET A 218 -14.67 7.81 8.28
CA MET A 218 -14.19 6.46 8.58
C MET A 218 -14.50 6.04 10.03
N LEU A 219 -14.69 6.97 10.97
CA LEU A 219 -15.13 6.66 12.34
C LEU A 219 -16.53 6.05 12.38
N CYS A 220 -17.36 6.25 11.35
CA CYS A 220 -18.60 5.50 11.23
C CYS A 220 -18.34 3.98 11.24
N GLY A 221 -17.20 3.53 10.71
CA GLY A 221 -16.82 2.11 10.72
C GLY A 221 -16.30 1.61 12.08
N TYR A 222 -16.09 2.47 13.07
CA TYR A 222 -15.52 2.05 14.34
C TYR A 222 -16.56 1.36 15.24
N PHE A 223 -16.16 0.26 15.88
CA PHE A 223 -16.96 -0.44 16.87
C PHE A 223 -16.85 0.23 18.24
N TYR A 224 -17.62 1.31 18.40
CA TYR A 224 -17.83 1.93 19.70
C TYR A 224 -18.54 0.97 20.68
N PRO A 225 -18.32 1.13 22.01
CA PRO A 225 -18.96 0.32 23.04
C PRO A 225 -20.49 0.20 22.88
N GLU A 226 -21.15 1.29 22.49
CA GLU A 226 -22.60 1.39 22.30
C GLU A 226 -23.11 0.53 21.13
N TYR A 227 -22.27 0.24 20.14
CA TYR A 227 -22.60 -0.69 19.05
C TYR A 227 -22.18 -2.12 19.41
N ALA A 228 -20.99 -2.28 19.99
CA ALA A 228 -20.44 -3.59 20.29
C ALA A 228 -21.31 -4.38 21.27
N MET A 229 -21.93 -3.72 22.26
CA MET A 229 -22.75 -4.36 23.30
C MET A 229 -23.96 -5.15 22.78
N TYR A 230 -24.40 -4.89 21.54
CA TYR A 230 -25.52 -5.59 20.91
C TYR A 230 -25.09 -6.78 20.04
N MET A 231 -23.79 -7.00 19.85
CA MET A 231 -23.26 -8.10 19.05
C MET A 231 -23.15 -9.39 19.86
N ALA A 232 -23.10 -10.54 19.17
CA ALA A 232 -23.07 -11.86 19.82
C ALA A 232 -21.84 -12.07 20.74
N ASN A 233 -20.71 -11.44 20.42
CA ASN A 233 -19.49 -11.45 21.22
C ASN A 233 -18.83 -10.06 21.28
N PRO A 234 -19.31 -9.15 22.14
CA PRO A 234 -18.86 -7.76 22.18
C PRO A 234 -17.35 -7.61 22.44
N ASN A 235 -16.77 -8.44 23.30
CA ASN A 235 -15.37 -8.32 23.69
C ASN A 235 -14.39 -8.65 22.55
N SER A 236 -14.81 -9.42 21.54
CA SER A 236 -13.95 -9.75 20.39
C SER A 236 -13.91 -8.69 19.30
N ILE A 237 -14.84 -7.73 19.33
CA ILE A 237 -15.02 -6.71 18.29
C ILE A 237 -15.02 -5.28 18.86
N LEU A 238 -14.99 -5.11 20.18
CA LEU A 238 -14.78 -3.82 20.79
C LEU A 238 -13.48 -3.19 20.27
N ASP A 239 -13.53 -1.90 19.95
CA ASP A 239 -12.38 -1.13 19.47
C ASP A 239 -11.76 -1.64 18.16
N THR A 240 -12.57 -2.31 17.33
CA THR A 240 -12.20 -2.70 15.96
C THR A 240 -12.94 -1.88 14.89
N PHE A 241 -12.73 -2.22 13.62
CA PHE A 241 -13.40 -1.59 12.49
C PHE A 241 -14.30 -2.58 11.74
N MET A 242 -15.43 -2.06 11.26
CA MET A 242 -16.51 -2.81 10.64
C MET A 242 -16.91 -2.23 9.30
N VAL A 243 -17.37 -3.11 8.43
CA VAL A 243 -18.02 -2.75 7.18
C VAL A 243 -19.53 -2.76 7.41
N ARG A 244 -20.10 -1.61 7.78
CA ARG A 244 -21.53 -1.48 8.15
C ARG A 244 -22.49 -2.04 7.08
N HIS A 245 -22.23 -1.71 5.82
CA HIS A 245 -23.07 -2.09 4.69
C HIS A 245 -22.94 -3.58 4.31
N ASP A 246 -21.95 -4.27 4.89
CA ASP A 246 -21.73 -5.71 4.73
C ASP A 246 -22.04 -6.42 6.07
N GLY A 247 -23.20 -6.13 6.65
CA GLY A 247 -23.70 -6.81 7.85
C GLY A 247 -22.79 -6.69 9.07
N TYR A 248 -22.09 -5.56 9.23
CA TYR A 248 -21.14 -5.33 10.33
C TYR A 248 -19.93 -6.28 10.31
N ARG A 249 -19.57 -6.80 9.12
CA ARG A 249 -18.42 -7.69 8.95
C ARG A 249 -17.13 -7.06 9.48
N VAL A 250 -16.34 -7.87 10.17
CA VAL A 250 -14.96 -7.58 10.58
C VAL A 250 -14.05 -8.58 9.88
N ARG A 251 -13.09 -8.11 9.08
CA ARG A 251 -11.94 -8.91 8.63
C ARG A 251 -10.66 -8.24 9.08
N ILE A 252 -9.64 -9.07 9.31
CA ILE A 252 -8.28 -8.62 9.65
C ILE A 252 -7.76 -7.55 8.68
N ASP A 253 -8.06 -7.71 7.41
CA ASP A 253 -7.72 -6.82 6.30
C ASP A 253 -8.33 -5.42 6.45
N ASP A 254 -9.66 -5.30 6.65
CA ASP A 254 -10.27 -3.98 6.84
C ASP A 254 -9.76 -3.32 8.12
N VAL A 255 -9.52 -4.10 9.18
CA VAL A 255 -9.00 -3.59 10.45
C VAL A 255 -7.58 -3.04 10.27
N GLN A 256 -6.72 -3.79 9.60
CA GLN A 256 -5.34 -3.37 9.32
C GLN A 256 -5.33 -2.05 8.54
N HIS A 257 -6.10 -1.96 7.45
CA HIS A 257 -6.15 -0.76 6.63
C HIS A 257 -6.68 0.47 7.38
N ASN A 258 -7.72 0.30 8.22
CA ASN A 258 -8.20 1.40 9.04
C ASN A 258 -7.15 1.87 10.06
N VAL A 259 -6.52 0.94 10.77
CA VAL A 259 -5.48 1.26 11.76
C VAL A 259 -4.30 1.94 11.08
N GLY A 260 -3.85 1.44 9.92
CA GLY A 260 -2.77 2.05 9.14
C GLY A 260 -3.10 3.47 8.70
N GLY A 261 -4.30 3.71 8.19
CA GLY A 261 -4.75 5.06 7.79
C GLY A 261 -4.74 6.06 8.94
N TYR A 262 -5.29 5.69 10.11
CA TYR A 262 -5.26 6.56 11.28
C TYR A 262 -3.87 6.72 11.88
N TYR A 263 -3.02 5.69 11.82
CA TYR A 263 -1.63 5.80 12.25
C TYR A 263 -0.89 6.84 11.40
N LEU A 264 -0.97 6.74 10.07
CA LEU A 264 -0.35 7.72 9.17
C LEU A 264 -0.92 9.13 9.38
N TYR A 265 -2.24 9.25 9.55
CA TYR A 265 -2.89 10.53 9.83
C TYR A 265 -2.40 11.15 11.15
N TYR A 266 -2.29 10.35 12.21
CA TYR A 266 -1.76 10.79 13.50
C TYR A 266 -0.31 11.25 13.38
N MET A 267 0.56 10.47 12.72
CA MET A 267 1.97 10.80 12.55
C MET A 267 2.19 12.09 11.74
N ASN A 268 1.26 12.40 10.83
CA ASN A 268 1.35 13.55 9.93
C ASN A 268 0.41 14.70 10.32
N TYR A 269 -0.27 14.63 11.46
CA TYR A 269 -1.35 15.57 11.80
C TYR A 269 -0.88 17.02 11.84
N ASP A 270 0.24 17.31 12.51
CA ASP A 270 0.76 18.67 12.63
C ASP A 270 1.15 19.24 11.25
N LYS A 271 1.78 18.41 10.39
CA LYS A 271 2.12 18.81 9.02
C LYS A 271 0.86 19.11 8.20
N LEU A 272 -0.17 18.27 8.29
CA LEU A 272 -1.45 18.49 7.63
C LEU A 272 -2.07 19.83 8.06
N VAL A 273 -2.00 20.15 9.36
CA VAL A 273 -2.46 21.43 9.91
C VAL A 273 -1.65 22.59 9.35
N ASP A 274 -0.32 22.47 9.30
CA ASP A 274 0.59 23.48 8.76
C ASP A 274 0.35 23.76 7.26
N TYR A 275 -0.05 22.75 6.49
CA TYR A 275 -0.49 22.92 5.09
C TYR A 275 -1.91 23.48 4.94
N GLY A 276 -2.63 23.75 6.03
CA GLY A 276 -3.93 24.44 6.02
C GLY A 276 -5.15 23.51 6.05
N MET A 277 -5.01 22.21 6.39
CA MET A 277 -6.12 21.25 6.40
C MET A 277 -7.35 21.75 7.20
N LEU A 278 -7.14 22.37 8.36
CA LEU A 278 -8.24 22.87 9.21
C LEU A 278 -8.93 24.10 8.60
N GLU A 279 -8.19 24.95 7.88
CA GLU A 279 -8.75 26.11 7.19
C GLU A 279 -9.64 25.68 6.02
N TYR A 280 -9.20 24.65 5.29
CA TYR A 280 -9.92 24.11 4.13
C TYR A 280 -11.16 23.29 4.51
N ARG A 281 -11.19 22.70 5.71
CA ARG A 281 -12.37 22.01 6.25
C ARG A 281 -13.60 22.92 6.31
N ASP A 282 -13.42 24.16 6.76
CA ASP A 282 -14.51 25.06 7.15
C ASP A 282 -15.06 25.89 5.96
N LYS A 283 -14.53 25.73 4.74
CA LYS A 283 -14.92 26.49 3.54
C LYS A 283 -16.10 25.88 2.73
N ALA A 284 -16.89 24.98 3.32
CA ALA A 284 -18.00 24.31 2.64
C ALA A 284 -19.34 25.05 2.77
#